data_AF-A0A3D5DEZ7-F1
#
_entry.id   AF-A0A3D5DEZ7-F1
#
_cell.length_a   1.000
_cell.length_b   1.000
_cell.length_c   1.000
_cell.angle_alpha   90.00
_cell.angle_beta   90.00
_cell.angle_gamma   90.00
#
_symmetry.space_group_name_H-M   'P 1'
#
loop_
_entity.id
_entity.type
_entity.pdbx_description
1 polymer ?
#
loop_
_entity_poly.entity_id
_entity_poly.type
_entity_poly.pdbx_seq_one_letter_code
_entity_poly.pdbx_strand_id
1 'polypeptide(L)'
;MFNDIQYDRSGANHKDVPMLRMIEERGEGILVRGWKAVGTASVFANWLNVGVLWNTGTQSDQVIFCRVPVNMTGTTHVASDSHARPDRSEYDYPFSNYGDELESMTFFDDVIIPWKYIYHLGNVEHAQYYPQRVFDWVHIETQNRQLVNA
;
A
#
# COMPACT_ATOMS: atom_id res chain seq x y z
N MET A 1 -3.02 0.64 -0.42
CA MET A 1 -1.56 0.48 -0.57
C MET A 1 -1.23 -0.08 -1.95
N PHE A 2 -0.92 0.81 -2.91
CA PHE A 2 -0.66 0.44 -4.31
C PHE A 2 0.76 0.79 -4.78
N ASN A 3 1.40 1.76 -4.12
CA ASN A 3 2.76 2.16 -4.45
C ASN A 3 3.77 1.10 -3.98
N ASP A 4 4.61 0.67 -4.92
CA ASP A 4 5.69 -0.27 -4.67
C ASP A 4 7.00 0.43 -4.34
N ILE A 5 7.91 -0.30 -3.68
CA ILE A 5 9.24 0.19 -3.35
C ILE A 5 10.04 0.41 -4.64
N GLN A 6 10.72 1.55 -4.76
CA GLN A 6 11.71 1.70 -5.82
C GLN A 6 12.90 0.78 -5.58
N TYR A 7 13.35 0.09 -6.62
CA TYR A 7 14.45 -0.87 -6.55
C TYR A 7 15.58 -0.45 -7.49
N ASP A 8 16.75 -1.06 -7.29
CA ASP A 8 17.92 -0.81 -8.11
C ASP A 8 17.67 -1.25 -9.57
N ARG A 9 17.81 -0.30 -10.50
CA ARG A 9 17.64 -0.49 -11.95
C ARG A 9 18.97 -0.72 -12.69
N SER A 10 20.08 -0.79 -11.97
CA SER A 10 21.41 -1.00 -12.56
C SER A 10 21.69 -2.48 -12.89
N GLY A 11 21.04 -3.41 -12.19
CA GLY A 11 21.23 -4.85 -12.35
C GLY A 11 20.43 -5.46 -13.49
N ALA A 12 21.04 -6.37 -14.26
CA ALA A 12 20.46 -6.95 -15.48
C ALA A 12 19.22 -7.84 -15.27
N ASN A 13 18.92 -8.29 -14.05
CA ASN A 13 17.97 -9.39 -13.82
C ASN A 13 16.71 -9.03 -13.00
N HIS A 14 16.66 -7.91 -12.27
CA HIS A 14 15.46 -7.52 -11.48
C HIS A 14 14.82 -8.65 -10.62
N LYS A 15 15.57 -9.66 -10.17
CA LYS A 15 15.02 -10.86 -9.50
C LYS A 15 14.94 -10.74 -7.97
N ASP A 16 15.83 -9.96 -7.37
CA ASP A 16 15.86 -9.68 -5.93
C ASP A 16 15.36 -8.26 -5.67
N VAL A 17 14.04 -8.10 -5.72
CA VAL A 17 13.38 -6.83 -5.42
C VAL A 17 12.57 -6.97 -4.13
N PRO A 18 12.58 -5.95 -3.25
CA PRO A 18 11.90 -6.00 -1.95
C PRO A 18 10.38 -5.86 -2.06
N MET A 19 9.82 -5.66 -3.26
CA MET A 19 8.39 -5.49 -3.48
C MET A 19 7.60 -6.72 -3.04
N LEU A 20 6.37 -6.51 -2.58
CA LEU A 20 5.43 -7.59 -2.29
C LEU A 20 5.24 -8.48 -3.53
N ARG A 21 5.46 -9.78 -3.35
CA ARG A 21 5.28 -10.79 -4.40
C ARG A 21 4.60 -12.04 -3.83
N MET A 22 3.96 -12.77 -4.72
CA MET A 22 3.48 -14.12 -4.49
C MET A 22 4.65 -15.08 -4.57
N ILE A 23 4.92 -15.79 -3.50
CA ILE A 23 5.97 -16.81 -3.42
C ILE A 23 5.45 -18.12 -4.01
N GLU A 24 4.22 -18.50 -3.64
CA GLU A 24 3.54 -19.68 -4.16
C GLU A 24 2.03 -19.62 -3.92
N GLU A 25 1.29 -20.40 -4.69
CA GLU A 25 -0.13 -20.68 -4.45
C GLU A 25 -0.27 -21.87 -3.50
N ARG A 26 -1.22 -21.79 -2.57
CA ARG A 26 -1.56 -22.84 -1.61
C ARG A 26 -3.05 -23.14 -1.69
N GLY A 27 -3.46 -24.28 -1.13
CA GLY A 27 -4.87 -24.69 -1.13
C GLY A 27 -5.81 -23.64 -0.48
N GLU A 28 -5.34 -22.96 0.55
CA GLU A 28 -6.13 -21.98 1.32
C GLU A 28 -6.00 -20.52 0.83
N GLY A 29 -5.02 -20.22 -0.02
CA GLY A 29 -4.73 -18.84 -0.47
C GLY A 29 -3.38 -18.73 -1.18
N ILE A 30 -2.80 -17.53 -1.17
CA ILE A 30 -1.43 -17.31 -1.69
C ILE A 30 -0.48 -16.98 -0.54
N LEU A 31 0.74 -17.50 -0.61
CA LEU A 31 1.83 -17.07 0.26
C LEU A 31 2.48 -15.83 -0.36
N VAL A 32 2.57 -14.75 0.40
CA VAL A 32 3.21 -13.51 -0.05
C VAL A 32 4.32 -13.07 0.89
N ARG A 33 5.34 -12.43 0.32
CA ARG A 33 6.40 -11.77 1.09
C ARG A 33 6.85 -10.49 0.38
N GLY A 34 7.21 -9.49 1.15
CA GLY A 34 7.80 -8.24 0.67
C GLY A 34 7.05 -7.01 1.15
N TRP A 35 7.32 -5.89 0.49
CA TRP A 35 6.90 -4.58 0.96
C TRP A 35 5.92 -3.87 0.04
N LYS A 36 5.07 -3.05 0.66
CA LYS A 36 4.36 -1.94 0.03
C LYS A 36 4.86 -0.62 0.63
N ALA A 37 5.10 0.36 -0.23
CA ALA A 37 5.94 1.51 0.11
C ALA A 37 5.19 2.67 0.77
N VAL A 38 3.94 2.92 0.38
CA VAL A 38 3.21 4.11 0.86
C VAL A 38 1.75 3.75 1.13
N GLY A 39 1.31 4.09 2.34
CA GLY A 39 -0.07 4.03 2.76
C GLY A 39 -0.38 5.04 3.85
N THR A 40 -1.06 6.10 3.45
CA THR A 40 -1.66 7.11 4.32
C THR A 40 -2.71 6.49 5.23
N ALA A 41 -2.68 6.83 6.52
CA ALA A 41 -3.62 6.40 7.56
C ALA A 41 -3.76 4.87 7.71
N SER A 42 -2.84 4.09 7.14
CA SER A 42 -2.91 2.63 7.12
C SER A 42 -2.95 2.00 8.51
N VAL A 43 -2.22 2.59 9.47
CA VAL A 43 -2.19 2.16 10.88
C VAL A 43 -3.49 2.46 11.65
N PHE A 44 -4.37 3.29 11.10
CA PHE A 44 -5.68 3.61 11.69
C PHE A 44 -6.83 2.85 11.00
N ALA A 45 -6.57 2.20 9.87
CA ALA A 45 -7.59 1.48 9.10
C ALA A 45 -7.92 0.11 9.72
N ASN A 46 -9.06 -0.48 9.33
CA ASN A 46 -9.36 -1.88 9.64
C ASN A 46 -8.84 -2.84 8.57
N TRP A 47 -8.81 -2.39 7.31
CA TRP A 47 -8.41 -3.17 6.14
C TRP A 47 -7.45 -2.36 5.27
N LEU A 48 -6.40 -3.02 4.80
CA LEU A 48 -5.60 -2.52 3.69
C LEU A 48 -6.20 -3.02 2.39
N ASN A 49 -6.45 -2.10 1.45
CA ASN A 49 -6.67 -2.45 0.05
C ASN A 49 -5.32 -2.49 -0.66
N VAL A 50 -4.86 -3.68 -1.02
CA VAL A 50 -3.53 -3.92 -1.63
C VAL A 50 -3.70 -4.06 -3.13
N GLY A 51 -2.84 -3.38 -3.89
CA GLY A 51 -2.82 -3.44 -5.34
C GLY A 51 -1.43 -3.11 -5.89
N VAL A 52 -1.32 -3.01 -7.21
CA VAL A 52 -0.08 -2.59 -7.90
C VAL A 52 -0.42 -1.54 -8.96
N LEU A 53 0.46 -0.56 -9.12
CA LEU A 53 0.49 0.30 -10.31
C LEU A 53 1.60 -0.23 -11.23
N TRP A 54 1.25 -0.56 -12.48
CA TRP A 54 2.19 -1.14 -13.42
C TRP A 54 3.41 -0.24 -13.69
N ASN A 55 4.57 -0.87 -13.81
CA ASN A 55 5.78 -0.30 -14.38
C ASN A 55 6.43 -1.31 -15.34
N THR A 56 7.43 -0.86 -16.10
CA THR A 56 8.11 -1.69 -17.12
C THR A 56 8.77 -2.96 -16.59
N GLY A 57 9.06 -3.05 -15.29
CA GLY A 57 9.64 -4.22 -14.63
C GLY A 57 8.66 -5.04 -13.80
N THR A 58 7.36 -4.71 -13.81
CA THR A 58 6.34 -5.47 -13.06
C THR A 58 6.24 -6.90 -13.57
N GLN A 59 6.41 -7.86 -12.65
CA GLN A 59 6.29 -9.29 -12.92
C GLN A 59 4.93 -9.82 -12.49
N SER A 60 4.49 -10.95 -13.06
CA SER A 60 3.17 -11.53 -12.79
C SER A 60 2.94 -11.84 -11.31
N ASP A 61 3.96 -12.32 -10.60
CA ASP A 61 3.91 -12.62 -9.18
C ASP A 61 3.82 -11.37 -8.28
N GLN A 62 4.06 -10.18 -8.80
CA GLN A 62 3.86 -8.90 -8.10
C GLN A 62 2.46 -8.32 -8.34
N VAL A 63 1.73 -8.86 -9.33
CA VAL A 63 0.37 -8.43 -9.63
C VAL A 63 -0.58 -9.09 -8.64
N ILE A 64 -0.84 -8.39 -7.53
CA ILE A 64 -1.72 -8.85 -6.45
C ILE A 64 -2.73 -7.75 -6.13
N PHE A 65 -4.02 -8.04 -6.28
CA PHE A 65 -5.12 -7.20 -5.81
C PHE A 65 -5.94 -7.95 -4.77
N CYS A 66 -5.96 -7.43 -3.54
CA CYS A 66 -6.67 -8.05 -2.43
C CYS A 66 -7.01 -7.03 -1.34
N ARG A 67 -7.78 -7.45 -0.34
CA ARG A 67 -7.82 -6.76 0.95
C ARG A 67 -7.19 -7.61 2.04
N VAL A 68 -6.52 -7.01 3.00
CA VAL A 68 -6.05 -7.73 4.20
C VAL A 68 -6.46 -6.97 5.46
N PRO A 69 -6.79 -7.64 6.56
CA PRO A 69 -6.93 -6.95 7.84
C PRO A 69 -5.62 -6.25 8.19
N VAL A 70 -5.68 -5.06 8.78
CA VAL A 70 -4.47 -4.34 9.22
C VAL A 70 -3.70 -5.16 10.27
N ASN A 71 -4.40 -5.91 11.12
CA ASN A 71 -3.78 -6.79 12.12
C ASN A 71 -3.48 -8.22 11.61
N MET A 72 -3.31 -8.42 10.31
CA MET A 72 -3.03 -9.75 9.76
C MET A 72 -1.71 -10.30 10.32
N THR A 73 -1.71 -11.54 10.80
CA THR A 73 -0.49 -12.16 11.33
C THR A 73 0.62 -12.17 10.27
N GLY A 74 1.82 -11.73 10.65
CA GLY A 74 2.95 -11.59 9.74
C GLY A 74 3.01 -10.23 9.00
N THR A 75 2.09 -9.30 9.24
CA THR A 75 2.21 -7.92 8.75
C THR A 75 2.82 -6.99 9.79
N THR A 76 3.72 -6.11 9.34
CA THR A 76 4.29 -5.04 10.17
C THR A 76 4.15 -3.70 9.46
N HIS A 77 3.58 -2.71 10.13
CA HIS A 77 3.50 -1.34 9.63
C HIS A 77 4.65 -0.51 10.20
N VAL A 78 5.45 0.07 9.33
CA VAL A 78 6.56 0.95 9.70
C VAL A 78 6.11 2.37 9.37
N ALA A 79 5.58 3.06 10.38
CA ALA A 79 5.09 4.43 10.25
C ALA A 79 6.23 5.44 10.41
N SER A 80 6.05 6.61 9.79
CA SER A 80 6.90 7.77 10.07
C SER A 80 6.70 8.26 11.52
N ASP A 81 7.67 9.04 12.01
CA ASP A 81 7.52 9.75 13.27
C ASP A 81 6.26 10.64 13.24
N SER A 82 5.54 10.67 14.36
CA SER A 82 4.37 11.52 14.49
C SER A 82 4.76 12.97 14.79
N HIS A 83 4.11 13.89 14.09
CA HIS A 83 4.20 15.34 14.29
C HIS A 83 3.07 15.87 15.17
N ALA A 84 2.20 15.00 15.71
CA ALA A 84 1.16 15.38 16.64
C ALA A 84 1.78 15.99 17.92
N ARG A 85 1.13 17.00 18.47
CA ARG A 85 1.61 17.76 19.65
C ARG A 85 0.52 17.87 20.73
N PRO A 86 -0.05 16.76 21.23
CA PRO A 86 -1.21 16.77 22.13
C PRO A 86 -0.94 17.46 23.48
N ASP A 87 0.33 17.56 23.88
CA ASP A 87 0.73 18.14 25.17
C ASP A 87 1.08 19.63 25.06
N ARG A 88 0.80 20.27 23.91
CA ARG A 88 1.15 21.68 23.66
C ARG A 88 -0.09 22.56 23.68
N SER A 89 0.10 23.84 23.98
CA SER A 89 -0.98 24.84 23.94
C SER A 89 -1.72 24.83 22.60
N GLU A 90 -3.04 24.74 22.62
CA GLU A 90 -3.89 24.84 21.42
C GLU A 90 -3.76 26.22 20.76
N TYR A 91 -3.43 27.27 21.51
CA TYR A 91 -3.20 28.60 20.96
C TYR A 91 -1.96 28.63 20.05
N ASP A 92 -0.85 28.00 20.49
CA ASP A 92 0.41 27.99 19.75
C ASP A 92 0.44 26.90 18.65
N TYR A 93 -0.29 25.81 18.87
CA TYR A 93 -0.34 24.64 17.99
C TYR A 93 -1.79 24.27 17.66
N PRO A 94 -2.52 25.12 16.93
CA PRO A 94 -3.97 24.97 16.75
C PRO A 94 -4.36 23.78 15.87
N PHE A 95 -3.44 23.19 15.11
CA PHE A 95 -3.75 22.06 14.22
C PHE A 95 -3.09 20.75 14.66
N SER A 96 -1.79 20.77 14.97
CA SER A 96 -1.05 19.56 15.36
C SER A 96 -1.50 18.99 16.70
N ASN A 97 -2.29 19.72 17.50
CA ASN A 97 -2.93 19.17 18.70
C ASN A 97 -4.01 18.12 18.37
N TYR A 98 -4.67 18.21 17.22
CA TYR A 98 -5.74 17.29 16.87
C TYR A 98 -5.24 15.92 16.42
N GLY A 99 -4.01 15.82 15.93
CA GLY A 99 -3.40 14.58 15.50
C GLY A 99 -2.47 14.74 14.32
N ASP A 100 -2.03 13.61 13.79
CA ASP A 100 -1.19 13.50 12.60
C ASP A 100 -1.62 12.27 11.78
N GLU A 101 -1.89 12.48 10.50
CA GLU A 101 -2.29 11.40 9.60
C GLU A 101 -1.03 10.67 9.11
N LEU A 102 -0.64 9.64 9.87
CA LEU A 102 0.62 8.94 9.64
C LEU A 102 0.70 8.24 8.29
N GLU A 103 1.85 8.37 7.66
CA GLU A 103 2.29 7.58 6.52
C GLU A 103 3.00 6.31 7.00
N SER A 104 2.80 5.19 6.31
CA SER A 104 3.55 3.97 6.63
C SER A 104 3.92 3.13 5.41
N MET A 105 5.01 2.38 5.57
CA MET A 105 5.30 1.19 4.78
C MET A 105 4.67 -0.03 5.44
N THR A 106 4.32 -1.06 4.67
CA THR A 106 3.89 -2.34 5.25
C THR A 106 4.72 -3.48 4.71
N PHE A 107 5.31 -4.25 5.62
CA PHE A 107 5.99 -5.50 5.33
C PHE A 107 5.05 -6.68 5.55
N PHE A 108 5.12 -7.65 4.65
CA PHE A 108 4.47 -8.94 4.74
C PHE A 108 5.57 -9.99 4.86
N ASP A 109 5.64 -10.67 5.99
CA ASP A 109 6.59 -11.76 6.23
C ASP A 109 5.90 -13.12 6.12
N ASP A 110 6.04 -13.77 4.96
CA ASP A 110 5.44 -15.08 4.66
C ASP A 110 3.95 -15.17 5.08
N VAL A 111 3.17 -14.18 4.65
CA VAL A 111 1.75 -14.06 4.99
C VAL A 111 0.91 -14.88 4.03
N ILE A 112 -0.02 -15.66 4.56
CA ILE A 112 -1.03 -16.36 3.75
C ILE A 112 -2.25 -15.46 3.60
N ILE A 113 -2.55 -15.04 2.38
CA ILE A 113 -3.75 -14.27 2.04
C ILE A 113 -4.81 -15.25 1.51
N PRO A 114 -5.92 -15.48 2.24
CA PRO A 114 -6.98 -16.39 1.81
C PRO A 114 -7.63 -15.97 0.50
N TRP A 115 -8.03 -16.95 -0.32
CA TRP A 115 -8.71 -16.72 -1.62
C TRP A 115 -9.91 -15.77 -1.53
N LYS A 116 -10.68 -15.82 -0.43
CA LYS A 116 -11.85 -14.95 -0.19
C LYS A 116 -11.53 -13.45 -0.11
N TYR A 117 -10.26 -13.08 -0.01
CA TYR A 117 -9.80 -11.70 0.07
C TYR A 117 -9.13 -11.21 -1.21
N ILE A 118 -8.95 -12.09 -2.20
CA ILE A 118 -8.24 -11.80 -3.45
C ILE A 118 -9.26 -11.43 -4.52
N TYR A 119 -8.98 -10.35 -5.24
CA TYR A 119 -9.80 -9.87 -6.35
C TYR A 119 -9.18 -10.23 -7.71
N HIS A 120 -7.84 -10.20 -7.83
CA HIS A 120 -7.13 -10.45 -9.07
C HIS A 120 -5.65 -10.79 -8.82
N LEU A 121 -5.06 -11.67 -9.66
CA LEU A 121 -3.64 -12.06 -9.62
C LEU A 121 -3.05 -12.17 -11.03
N GLY A 122 -1.74 -11.97 -11.15
CA GLY A 122 -0.92 -12.54 -12.24
C GLY A 122 -0.93 -11.78 -13.57
N ASN A 123 -2.00 -11.04 -13.91
CA ASN A 123 -2.10 -10.43 -15.24
C ASN A 123 -1.47 -9.03 -15.28
N VAL A 124 -0.28 -8.94 -15.88
CA VAL A 124 0.47 -7.69 -16.03
C VAL A 124 -0.27 -6.66 -16.89
N GLU A 125 -0.98 -7.10 -17.93
CA GLU A 125 -1.77 -6.19 -18.79
C GLU A 125 -2.95 -5.58 -18.02
N HIS A 126 -3.57 -6.34 -17.11
CA HIS A 126 -4.62 -5.81 -16.24
C HIS A 126 -4.10 -4.64 -15.38
N ALA A 127 -2.89 -4.79 -14.81
CA ALA A 127 -2.27 -3.78 -13.97
C ALA A 127 -1.94 -2.46 -14.70
N GLN A 128 -1.92 -2.45 -16.04
CA GLN A 128 -1.59 -1.26 -16.83
C GLN A 128 -2.70 -0.21 -16.84
N TYR A 129 -3.96 -0.62 -16.77
CA TYR A 129 -5.10 0.28 -17.03
C TYR A 129 -6.18 0.25 -15.95
N TYR A 130 -6.38 -0.88 -15.27
CA TYR A 130 -7.45 -0.98 -14.27
C TYR A 130 -7.17 -0.20 -12.99
N PRO A 131 -5.95 -0.24 -12.42
CA PRO A 131 -5.64 0.54 -11.22
C PRO A 131 -5.81 2.05 -11.43
N GLN A 132 -5.53 2.56 -12.63
CA GLN A 132 -5.70 3.97 -12.99
C GLN A 132 -7.17 4.38 -12.82
N ARG A 133 -8.10 3.54 -13.28
CA ARG A 133 -9.55 3.77 -13.11
C ARG A 133 -10.01 3.72 -11.65
N VAL A 134 -9.33 2.93 -10.80
CA VAL A 134 -9.60 2.95 -9.35
C VAL A 134 -9.15 4.29 -8.76
N PHE A 135 -7.99 4.79 -9.17
CA PHE A 135 -7.42 6.03 -8.67
C PHE A 135 -8.07 7.30 -9.23
N ASP A 136 -8.80 7.22 -10.35
CA ASP A 136 -9.58 8.36 -10.87
C ASP A 136 -10.52 8.96 -9.81
N TRP A 137 -11.11 8.14 -8.93
CA TRP A 137 -11.95 8.63 -7.83
C TRP A 137 -11.17 9.41 -6.77
N VAL A 138 -9.93 8.99 -6.48
CA VAL A 138 -9.03 9.72 -5.59
C VAL A 138 -8.57 11.03 -6.25
N HIS A 139 -8.31 11.00 -7.56
CA HIS A 139 -7.96 12.21 -8.30
C HIS A 139 -9.10 13.24 -8.28
N ILE A 140 -10.35 12.80 -8.48
CA ILE A 140 -11.53 13.67 -8.43
C ILE A 140 -11.68 14.31 -7.05
N GLU A 141 -11.61 13.52 -5.96
CA GLU A 141 -11.75 14.10 -4.62
C GLU A 141 -10.60 15.07 -4.29
N THR A 142 -9.38 14.74 -4.71
CA THR A 142 -8.21 15.61 -4.50
C THR A 142 -8.34 16.91 -5.30
N GLN A 143 -8.85 16.86 -6.53
CA GLN A 143 -9.14 18.06 -7.32
C GLN A 143 -10.22 18.92 -6.66
N ASN A 144 -11.30 18.31 -6.14
CA ASN A 144 -12.31 19.04 -5.39
C ASN A 144 -11.71 19.72 -4.15
N ARG A 145 -10.84 19.03 -3.41
CA ARG A 145 -10.15 19.58 -2.23
C ARG A 145 -9.27 20.79 -2.61
N GLN A 146 -8.61 20.75 -3.76
CA GLN A 146 -7.81 21.86 -4.29
C GLN A 146 -8.67 23.07 -4.67
N LEU A 147 -9.88 22.86 -5.21
CA LEU A 147 -10.76 23.92 -5.66
C LEU A 147 -11.56 24.58 -4.53
N VAL A 148 -12.01 23.80 -3.54
CA VAL A 148 -12.88 24.30 -2.45
C VAL A 148 -12.09 25.01 -1.34
N ASN A 149 -10.80 24.67 -1.17
CA ASN A 149 -9.94 25.23 -0.12
C ASN A 149 -8.83 26.16 -0.66
N ALA A 150 -8.92 26.59 -1.93
CA ALA A 150 -8.08 27.65 -2.50
C ALA A 150 -8.74 29.02 -2.32
#